data_AF-A0AB36W0S4-F1
#
_entry.id   AF-A0AB36W0S4-F1
#
_cell.length_a   1.000
_cell.length_b   1.000
_cell.length_c   1.000
_cell.angle_alpha   90.00
_cell.angle_beta   90.00
_cell.angle_gamma   90.00
#
_symmetry.space_group_name_H-M   'P 1'
#
loop_
_entity.id
_entity.type
_entity.pdbx_description
1 polymer ?
#
loop_
_entity_poly.entity_id
_entity_poly.type
_entity_poly.pdbx_seq_one_letter_code
_entity_poly.pdbx_strand_id
1 'polypeptide(L)'
;MARKISKHSRAARRGEVQLEGEAKTLANVPKGEDNDVRKSIIRTTIKNENLLAKKMENDAIRKKANKRKTSALKNKLDRNQKVEGVLATKIQQSIERAKYVQSARKSGWDQINKSIQIKKVEDLKKQQEEEPKSDEQMELEEEDAYVRDFYAGIKPEGKKEESESLKASDQNAFALLEETEA
;
A
#
# COMPACT_ATOMS: atom_id res chain seq x y z
N MET A 1 32.73 -63.35 3.25
CA MET A 1 34.02 -62.87 3.79
C MET A 1 33.76 -61.71 4.75
N ALA A 2 34.12 -61.84 6.02
CA ALA A 2 33.89 -60.82 7.04
C ALA A 2 34.86 -59.63 6.85
N ARG A 3 34.34 -58.39 6.91
CA ARG A 3 35.16 -57.18 6.74
C ARG A 3 36.11 -57.00 7.93
N LYS A 4 37.38 -56.71 7.68
CA LYS A 4 38.39 -56.44 8.71
C LYS A 4 37.94 -55.23 9.55
N ILE A 5 37.74 -55.43 10.85
CA ILE A 5 37.32 -54.38 11.78
C ILE A 5 38.54 -53.51 12.08
N SER A 6 38.46 -52.21 11.77
CA SER A 6 39.52 -51.24 12.05
C SER A 6 39.71 -51.05 13.56
N LYS A 7 40.95 -51.14 14.03
CA LYS A 7 41.36 -50.91 15.43
C LYS A 7 41.01 -49.50 15.94
N HIS A 8 40.83 -48.54 15.03
CA HIS A 8 40.47 -47.16 15.36
C HIS A 8 38.96 -46.91 15.35
N SER A 9 38.15 -47.92 15.03
CA SER A 9 36.70 -47.79 15.03
C SER A 9 36.18 -47.61 16.44
N ARG A 10 35.13 -46.78 16.57
CA ARG A 10 34.45 -46.49 17.83
C ARG A 10 33.92 -47.77 18.51
N ALA A 11 33.58 -48.80 17.74
CA ALA A 11 33.16 -50.09 18.27
C ALA A 11 34.31 -50.88 18.91
N ALA A 12 35.52 -50.83 18.33
CA ALA A 12 36.70 -51.49 18.88
C ALA A 12 37.13 -50.84 20.20
N ARG A 13 37.13 -49.49 20.25
CA ARG A 13 37.47 -48.72 21.46
C ARG A 13 36.50 -48.92 22.62
N ARG A 14 35.24 -49.27 22.36
CA ARG A 14 34.25 -49.55 23.42
C ARG A 14 34.52 -50.87 24.17
N GLY A 15 35.22 -51.82 23.54
CA GLY A 15 35.58 -53.09 24.17
C GLY A 15 36.90 -53.06 24.96
N GLU A 16 37.75 -52.06 24.70
CA GLU A 16 39.11 -51.95 25.28
C GLU A 16 39.13 -51.17 26.61
N VAL A 17 38.02 -50.52 26.99
CA VAL A 17 37.86 -49.90 28.31
C VAL A 17 37.51 -51.01 29.31
N GLN A 18 38.55 -51.57 29.96
CA GLN A 18 38.40 -52.50 31.08
C GLN A 18 37.71 -51.83 32.27
N LEU A 19 36.39 -51.94 32.33
CA LEU A 19 35.53 -51.58 33.47
C LEU A 19 35.64 -52.56 34.65
N GLU A 20 36.82 -53.16 34.86
CA GLU A 20 37.03 -54.27 35.80
C GLU A 20 37.52 -53.81 37.20
N GLY A 21 37.97 -52.56 37.37
CA GLY A 21 38.73 -52.19 38.59
C GLY A 21 37.89 -51.99 39.86
N GLU A 22 36.85 -51.16 39.81
CA GLU A 22 36.23 -50.61 41.04
C GLU A 22 34.70 -50.52 40.97
N ALA A 23 34.12 -50.48 39.77
CA ALA A 23 32.66 -50.37 39.62
C ALA A 23 31.91 -51.67 39.96
N LYS A 24 32.55 -52.83 39.75
CA LYS A 24 31.97 -54.15 40.07
C LYS A 24 31.99 -54.45 41.56
N THR A 25 32.99 -53.97 42.31
CA THR A 25 33.07 -54.18 43.76
C THR A 25 31.97 -53.42 44.50
N LEU A 26 31.56 -52.25 43.98
CA LEU A 26 30.41 -51.48 44.48
C LEU A 26 29.04 -52.14 44.25
N ALA A 27 28.96 -53.16 43.39
CA ALA A 27 27.72 -53.92 43.17
C ALA A 27 27.40 -54.88 44.33
N ASN A 28 28.43 -55.32 45.06
CA ASN A 28 28.30 -56.27 46.17
C ASN A 28 28.10 -55.59 47.54
N VAL A 29 28.14 -54.26 47.60
CA VAL A 29 27.86 -53.53 48.84
C VAL A 29 26.36 -53.59 49.12
N PRO A 30 25.93 -54.05 50.32
CA PRO A 30 24.52 -54.10 50.67
C PRO A 30 23.94 -52.68 50.69
N LYS A 31 22.86 -52.47 49.94
CA LYS A 31 22.13 -51.20 49.89
C LYS A 31 21.02 -51.25 50.94
N GLY A 32 20.88 -50.22 51.76
CA GLY A 32 19.93 -50.18 52.88
C GLY A 32 18.45 -50.15 52.49
N GLU A 33 18.12 -49.96 51.21
CA GLU A 33 16.74 -49.91 50.69
C GLU A 33 16.64 -50.54 49.30
N ASP A 34 15.59 -51.35 49.08
CA ASP A 34 15.24 -51.95 47.79
C ASP A 34 14.74 -50.90 46.79
N ASN A 35 15.69 -50.18 46.22
CA ASN A 35 15.44 -49.10 45.27
C ASN A 35 15.02 -49.61 43.88
N ASP A 36 14.84 -50.91 43.66
CA ASP A 36 14.61 -51.46 42.32
C ASP A 36 13.21 -51.16 41.78
N VAL A 37 12.19 -51.15 42.65
CA VAL A 37 10.84 -50.69 42.30
C VAL A 37 10.83 -49.18 42.05
N ARG A 38 11.52 -48.40 42.90
CA ARG A 38 11.64 -46.95 42.70
C ARG A 38 12.36 -46.63 41.38
N LYS A 39 13.43 -47.34 41.07
CA LYS A 39 14.17 -47.21 39.80
C LYS A 39 13.35 -47.68 38.61
N SER A 40 12.52 -48.73 38.74
CA SER A 40 11.65 -49.17 37.65
C SER A 40 10.60 -48.12 37.33
N ILE A 41 9.95 -47.56 38.36
CA ILE A 41 9.01 -46.44 38.24
C ILE A 41 9.69 -45.25 37.56
N ILE A 42 10.84 -44.78 38.08
CA ILE A 42 11.58 -43.65 37.50
C ILE A 42 11.98 -43.91 36.05
N ARG A 43 12.43 -45.12 35.70
CA ARG A 43 12.76 -45.47 34.31
C ARG A 43 11.52 -45.44 33.40
N THR A 44 10.37 -45.90 33.90
CA THR A 44 9.12 -45.89 33.12
C THR A 44 8.58 -44.48 32.93
N THR A 45 8.61 -43.63 33.95
CA THR A 45 8.17 -42.23 33.85
C THR A 45 9.04 -41.47 32.85
N ILE A 46 10.37 -41.57 32.95
CA ILE A 46 11.31 -40.95 32.01
C ILE A 46 11.07 -41.44 30.57
N LYS A 47 10.81 -42.73 30.35
CA LYS A 47 10.50 -43.27 29.01
C LYS A 47 9.21 -42.68 28.45
N ASN A 48 8.17 -42.60 29.27
CA ASN A 48 6.86 -42.10 28.88
C ASN A 48 6.90 -40.59 28.59
N GLU A 49 7.57 -39.81 29.43
CA GLU A 49 7.79 -38.37 29.22
C GLU A 49 8.59 -38.10 27.94
N ASN A 50 9.67 -38.83 27.70
CA ASN A 50 10.44 -38.71 26.46
C ASN A 50 9.64 -39.10 25.22
N LEU A 51 8.79 -40.12 25.33
CA LEU A 51 7.90 -40.53 24.24
C LEU A 51 6.86 -39.43 23.95
N LEU A 52 6.28 -38.84 24.99
CA LEU A 52 5.34 -37.72 24.87
C LEU A 52 6.02 -36.52 24.20
N ALA A 53 7.20 -36.11 24.67
CA ALA A 53 7.96 -35.01 24.09
C ALA A 53 8.23 -35.24 22.60
N LYS A 54 8.68 -36.44 22.21
CA LYS A 54 8.90 -36.81 20.80
C LYS A 54 7.62 -36.80 19.98
N LYS A 55 6.48 -37.23 20.54
CA LYS A 55 5.18 -37.17 19.86
C LYS A 55 4.75 -35.73 19.62
N MET A 56 4.86 -34.87 20.63
CA MET A 56 4.53 -33.45 20.52
C MET A 56 5.42 -32.72 19.51
N GLU A 57 6.72 -33.03 19.50
CA GLU A 57 7.67 -32.50 18.52
C GLU A 57 7.32 -32.97 17.09
N ASN A 58 7.07 -34.27 16.90
CA ASN A 58 6.67 -34.81 15.61
C ASN A 58 5.34 -34.24 15.11
N ASP A 59 4.37 -34.02 15.99
CA ASP A 59 3.10 -33.40 15.64
C ASP A 59 3.26 -31.92 15.26
N ALA A 60 4.13 -31.19 15.97
CA ALA A 60 4.49 -29.82 15.59
C ALA A 60 5.19 -29.77 14.23
N ILE A 61 6.10 -30.71 13.96
CA ILE A 61 6.77 -30.86 12.67
C ILE A 61 5.77 -31.24 11.59
N ARG A 62 4.86 -32.20 11.81
CA ARG A 62 3.82 -32.60 10.84
C ARG A 62 2.87 -31.45 10.51
N LYS A 63 2.41 -30.70 11.52
CA LYS A 63 1.59 -29.49 11.33
C LYS A 63 2.32 -28.40 10.55
N LYS A 64 3.64 -28.27 10.71
CA LYS A 64 4.49 -27.34 9.94
C LYS A 64 4.86 -27.88 8.54
N ALA A 65 5.04 -29.19 8.39
CA ALA A 65 5.43 -29.85 7.15
C ALA A 65 4.26 -29.96 6.17
N ASN A 66 3.03 -30.12 6.66
CA ASN A 66 1.81 -30.01 5.86
C ASN A 66 1.52 -28.56 5.42
N LYS A 67 2.26 -27.56 5.94
CA LYS A 67 2.33 -26.20 5.40
C LYS A 67 3.44 -26.01 4.35
N ARG A 68 4.05 -27.08 3.83
CA ARG A 68 4.80 -26.99 2.56
C ARG A 68 3.80 -26.60 1.48
N LYS A 69 3.64 -25.29 1.29
CA LYS A 69 2.87 -24.68 0.21
C LYS A 69 3.24 -25.45 -1.06
N THR A 70 2.28 -26.18 -1.63
CA THR A 70 2.46 -26.79 -2.94
C THR A 70 2.90 -25.70 -3.91
N SER A 71 3.65 -26.02 -4.97
CA SER A 71 4.14 -25.00 -5.92
C SER A 71 3.01 -24.07 -6.40
N ALA A 72 1.80 -24.61 -6.57
CA ALA A 72 0.59 -23.85 -6.86
C ALA A 72 0.19 -22.83 -5.77
N LEU A 73 0.27 -23.21 -4.50
CA LEU A 73 -0.07 -22.33 -3.36
C LEU A 73 1.00 -21.25 -3.13
N LYS A 74 2.27 -21.54 -3.46
CA LYS A 74 3.34 -20.52 -3.48
C LYS A 74 3.08 -19.48 -4.57
N ASN A 75 2.83 -19.91 -5.80
CA ASN A 75 2.57 -19.02 -6.92
C ASN A 75 1.33 -18.14 -6.70
N LYS A 76 0.26 -18.67 -6.11
CA LYS A 76 -0.93 -17.88 -5.73
C LYS A 76 -0.60 -16.82 -4.69
N LEU A 77 0.18 -17.16 -3.67
CA LEU A 77 0.56 -16.24 -2.61
C LEU A 77 1.51 -15.15 -3.11
N ASP A 78 2.50 -15.50 -3.94
CA ASP A 78 3.43 -14.54 -4.55
C ASP A 78 2.70 -13.58 -5.51
N ARG A 79 1.73 -14.08 -6.29
CA ARG A 79 0.87 -13.24 -7.14
C ARG A 79 0.02 -12.30 -6.30
N ASN A 80 -0.59 -12.79 -5.22
CA ASN A 80 -1.39 -11.97 -4.33
C ASN A 80 -0.54 -10.89 -3.64
N GLN A 81 0.67 -11.20 -3.18
CA GLN A 81 1.57 -10.21 -2.58
C GLN A 81 2.00 -9.12 -3.58
N LYS A 82 2.29 -9.49 -4.83
CA LYS A 82 2.59 -8.50 -5.88
C LYS A 82 1.39 -7.61 -6.21
N VAL A 83 0.20 -8.18 -6.30
CA VAL A 83 -1.04 -7.46 -6.58
C VAL A 83 -1.45 -6.57 -5.40
N GLU A 84 -1.27 -7.04 -4.16
CA GLU A 84 -1.49 -6.28 -2.93
C GLU A 84 -0.55 -5.07 -2.85
N GLY A 85 0.73 -5.22 -3.21
CA GLY A 85 1.66 -4.10 -3.31
C GLY A 85 1.20 -3.03 -4.31
N VAL A 86 0.69 -3.43 -5.47
CA VAL A 86 0.17 -2.50 -6.51
C VAL A 86 -1.16 -1.85 -6.10
N LEU A 87 -2.06 -2.59 -5.46
CA LEU A 87 -3.32 -2.05 -4.94
C LEU A 87 -3.06 -1.08 -3.79
N ALA A 88 -2.18 -1.44 -2.85
CA ALA A 88 -1.80 -0.59 -1.73
C ALA A 88 -1.17 0.73 -2.21
N THR A 89 -0.29 0.69 -3.21
CA THR A 89 0.27 1.92 -3.79
C THR A 89 -0.78 2.77 -4.50
N LYS A 90 -1.71 2.15 -5.25
CA LYS A 90 -2.84 2.88 -5.87
C LYS A 90 -3.77 3.51 -4.85
N ILE A 91 -4.09 2.80 -3.76
CA ILE A 91 -4.89 3.31 -2.65
C ILE A 91 -4.17 4.49 -2.00
N GLN A 92 -2.87 4.36 -1.69
CA GLN A 92 -2.07 5.43 -1.10
C GLN A 92 -2.02 6.67 -2.01
N GLN A 93 -1.73 6.50 -3.31
CA GLN A 93 -1.75 7.58 -4.29
C GLN A 93 -3.13 8.23 -4.45
N SER A 94 -4.22 7.47 -4.27
CA SER A 94 -5.59 8.00 -4.30
C SER A 94 -5.88 8.87 -3.08
N ILE A 95 -5.45 8.43 -1.90
CA ILE A 95 -5.59 9.16 -0.64
C ILE A 95 -4.74 10.44 -0.66
N GLU A 96 -3.50 10.35 -1.13
CA GLU A 96 -2.60 11.51 -1.24
C GLU A 96 -3.13 12.54 -2.23
N ARG A 97 -3.64 12.13 -3.39
CA ARG A 97 -4.31 13.04 -4.33
C ARG A 97 -5.55 13.69 -3.73
N ALA A 98 -6.38 12.93 -3.03
CA ALA A 98 -7.56 13.49 -2.36
C ALA A 98 -7.17 14.52 -1.30
N LYS A 99 -6.16 14.21 -0.47
CA LYS A 99 -5.60 15.15 0.52
C LYS A 99 -5.03 16.40 -0.13
N TYR A 100 -4.26 16.25 -1.21
CA TYR A 100 -3.69 17.37 -1.95
C TYR A 100 -4.78 18.28 -2.55
N VAL A 101 -5.84 17.73 -3.14
CA VAL A 101 -6.95 18.54 -3.66
C VAL A 101 -7.68 19.28 -2.53
N GLN A 102 -7.90 18.63 -1.39
CA GLN A 102 -8.50 19.28 -0.22
C GLN A 102 -7.61 20.39 0.35
N SER A 103 -6.32 20.13 0.54
CA SER A 103 -5.40 21.10 1.13
C SER A 103 -5.02 22.21 0.16
N ALA A 104 -4.60 21.92 -1.07
CA ALA A 104 -4.07 22.91 -2.00
C ALA A 104 -5.18 23.67 -2.75
N ARG A 105 -6.30 23.01 -3.05
CA ARG A 105 -7.39 23.66 -3.82
C ARG A 105 -8.51 24.14 -2.92
N LYS A 106 -9.07 23.29 -2.05
CA LYS A 106 -10.25 23.66 -1.24
C LYS A 106 -9.96 24.60 -0.08
N SER A 107 -8.80 24.52 0.57
CA SER A 107 -8.48 25.45 1.67
C SER A 107 -8.38 26.91 1.21
N GLY A 108 -7.93 27.13 -0.04
CA GLY A 108 -7.89 28.45 -0.66
C GLY A 108 -9.28 29.02 -0.91
N TRP A 109 -10.26 28.19 -1.27
CA TRP A 109 -11.66 28.63 -1.41
C TRP A 109 -12.25 29.11 -0.09
N ASP A 110 -11.97 28.42 1.02
CA ASP A 110 -12.44 28.87 2.34
C ASP A 110 -11.77 30.18 2.78
N GLN A 111 -10.50 30.39 2.42
CA GLN A 111 -9.81 31.67 2.66
C GLN A 111 -10.37 32.78 1.78
N ILE A 112 -10.58 32.52 0.48
CA ILE A 112 -11.18 33.47 -0.47
C ILE A 112 -12.59 33.86 0.00
N ASN A 113 -13.41 32.88 0.40
CA ASN A 113 -14.76 33.12 0.91
C ASN A 113 -14.76 33.97 2.18
N LYS A 114 -13.74 33.81 3.05
CA LYS A 114 -13.56 34.65 4.23
C LYS A 114 -13.03 36.04 3.89
N SER A 115 -12.22 36.19 2.84
CA SER A 115 -11.63 37.46 2.43
C SER A 115 -12.55 38.30 1.54
N ILE A 116 -13.58 37.70 0.94
CA ILE A 116 -14.64 38.44 0.24
C ILE A 116 -15.43 39.21 1.29
N GLN A 117 -15.04 40.46 1.53
CA GLN A 117 -15.92 41.43 2.15
C GLN A 117 -17.00 41.79 1.13
N ILE A 118 -18.18 41.21 1.29
CA ILE A 118 -19.37 41.59 0.52
C ILE A 118 -19.75 43.01 0.95
N LYS A 119 -19.09 44.02 0.39
CA LYS A 119 -19.61 45.39 0.44
C LYS A 119 -20.93 45.39 -0.31
N LYS A 120 -21.98 45.94 0.30
CA LYS A 120 -23.27 46.05 -0.39
C LYS A 120 -23.04 46.91 -1.64
N VAL A 121 -23.63 46.51 -2.76
CA VAL A 121 -23.51 47.24 -4.05
C VAL A 121 -23.90 48.72 -3.89
N GLU A 122 -24.75 49.04 -2.91
CA GLU A 122 -25.14 50.41 -2.53
C GLU A 122 -23.96 51.27 -2.02
N ASP A 123 -22.96 50.67 -1.38
CA ASP A 123 -21.79 51.39 -0.86
C ASP A 123 -20.75 51.67 -1.96
N LEU A 124 -20.70 50.82 -3.00
CA LEU A 124 -19.83 51.02 -4.17
C LEU A 124 -20.39 52.08 -5.12
N LYS A 125 -21.72 52.16 -5.29
CA LYS A 125 -22.37 53.21 -6.09
C LYS A 125 -22.19 54.61 -5.49
N LYS A 126 -22.27 54.73 -4.17
CA LYS A 126 -22.01 56.00 -3.47
C LYS A 126 -20.56 56.48 -3.63
N GLN A 127 -19.59 55.56 -3.69
CA GLN A 127 -18.18 55.92 -3.91
C GLN A 127 -17.89 56.28 -5.38
N GLN A 128 -18.63 55.76 -6.35
CA GLN A 128 -18.50 56.14 -7.76
C GLN A 128 -19.23 57.45 -8.12
N GLU A 129 -20.23 57.87 -7.34
CA GLU A 129 -20.95 59.13 -7.53
C GLU A 129 -20.23 60.34 -6.90
N GLU A 130 -19.32 60.14 -5.94
CA GLU A 130 -18.61 61.22 -5.23
C GLU A 130 -17.20 61.55 -5.80
N GLU A 131 -16.65 60.73 -6.68
CA GLU A 131 -15.36 60.98 -7.34
C GLU A 131 -15.60 61.61 -8.74
N PRO A 132 -14.98 62.75 -9.09
CA PRO A 132 -15.10 63.31 -10.43
C PRO A 132 -14.47 62.36 -11.45
N LYS A 133 -15.25 61.90 -12.43
CA LYS A 133 -14.76 61.06 -13.53
C LYS A 133 -13.60 61.79 -14.24
N SER A 134 -12.47 61.09 -14.39
CA SER A 134 -11.31 61.56 -15.16
C SER A 134 -11.66 61.62 -16.65
N ASP A 135 -11.06 62.55 -17.41
CA ASP A 135 -11.33 62.75 -18.84
C ASP A 135 -11.18 61.45 -19.67
N GLU A 136 -10.23 60.60 -19.32
CA GLU A 136 -10.00 59.29 -19.96
C GLU A 136 -11.17 58.31 -19.75
N GLN A 137 -11.90 58.43 -18.64
CA GLN A 137 -13.06 57.57 -18.37
C GLN A 137 -14.30 58.02 -19.15
N MET A 138 -14.40 59.31 -19.50
CA MET A 138 -15.47 59.82 -20.36
C MET A 138 -15.25 59.40 -21.82
N GLU A 139 -14.02 59.49 -22.31
CA GLU A 139 -13.69 59.08 -23.69
C GLU A 139 -13.93 57.58 -23.89
N LEU A 140 -13.59 56.74 -22.91
CA LEU A 140 -13.88 55.31 -22.95
C LEU A 140 -15.39 55.01 -22.96
N GLU A 141 -16.19 55.77 -22.20
CA GLU A 141 -17.65 55.61 -22.14
C GLU A 141 -18.31 56.01 -23.49
N GLU A 142 -17.75 57.00 -24.18
CA GLU A 142 -18.16 57.42 -25.52
C GLU A 142 -17.78 56.39 -26.60
N GLU A 143 -16.58 55.82 -26.53
CA GLU A 143 -16.14 54.76 -27.43
C GLU A 143 -16.97 53.48 -27.24
N ASP A 144 -17.24 53.07 -26.01
CA ASP A 144 -18.09 51.91 -25.70
C ASP A 144 -19.53 52.11 -26.18
N ALA A 145 -20.07 53.33 -26.09
CA ALA A 145 -21.37 53.67 -26.65
C ALA A 145 -21.38 53.58 -28.18
N TYR A 146 -20.33 54.09 -28.85
CA TYR A 146 -20.18 54.00 -30.30
C TYR A 146 -20.05 52.55 -30.79
N VAL A 147 -19.26 51.73 -30.09
CA VAL A 147 -19.10 50.30 -30.35
C VAL A 147 -20.42 49.56 -30.16
N ARG A 148 -21.16 49.89 -29.10
CA ARG A 148 -22.47 49.31 -28.85
C ARG A 148 -23.44 49.63 -29.98
N ASP A 149 -23.48 50.86 -30.46
CA ASP A 149 -24.34 51.26 -31.58
C ASP A 149 -23.91 50.60 -32.91
N PHE A 150 -22.60 50.39 -33.10
CA PHE A 150 -22.05 49.68 -34.25
C PHE A 150 -22.42 48.18 -34.27
N TYR A 151 -22.33 47.49 -33.13
CA TYR A 151 -22.66 46.06 -33.02
C TYR A 151 -24.15 45.77 -32.76
N ALA A 152 -24.93 46.74 -32.28
CA ALA A 152 -26.39 46.65 -32.15
C ALA A 152 -27.11 46.61 -33.51
N GLY A 153 -26.38 46.71 -34.62
CA GLY A 153 -26.92 46.47 -35.95
C GLY A 153 -27.92 47.52 -36.42
N ILE A 154 -27.91 48.72 -35.81
CA ILE A 154 -28.61 49.89 -36.33
C ILE A 154 -27.80 50.39 -37.52
N LYS A 155 -27.87 49.64 -38.63
CA LYS A 155 -27.37 50.09 -39.91
C LYS A 155 -28.36 51.14 -40.47
N PRO A 156 -27.90 52.33 -40.89
CA PRO A 156 -28.71 53.18 -41.76
C PRO A 156 -29.10 52.36 -43.00
N GLU A 157 -30.35 52.55 -43.44
CA GLU A 157 -30.99 51.76 -44.48
C GLU A 157 -30.10 51.50 -45.69
N GLY A 158 -30.02 50.23 -46.10
CA GLY A 158 -29.57 49.84 -47.44
C GLY A 158 -28.27 49.06 -47.47
N LYS A 159 -28.34 47.76 -47.15
CA LYS A 159 -27.72 46.66 -47.94
C LYS A 159 -28.01 45.33 -47.26
N LYS A 160 -28.82 44.51 -47.94
CA LYS A 160 -29.06 43.09 -47.64
C LYS A 160 -27.97 42.28 -48.32
N GLU A 161 -27.22 41.48 -47.57
CA GLU A 161 -26.49 40.33 -48.11
C GLU A 161 -26.67 39.13 -47.16
N GLU A 162 -26.70 37.96 -47.79
CA GLU A 162 -27.39 36.75 -47.37
C GLU A 162 -26.60 35.92 -46.36
N SER A 163 -27.33 35.28 -45.44
CA SER A 163 -26.78 34.34 -44.46
C SER A 163 -26.64 32.95 -45.07
N GLU A 164 -25.41 32.52 -45.37
CA GLU A 164 -25.12 31.11 -45.62
C GLU A 164 -24.97 30.35 -44.30
N SER A 165 -25.90 29.42 -44.06
CA SER A 165 -25.90 28.50 -42.93
C SER A 165 -24.80 27.44 -43.06
N LEU A 166 -23.73 27.55 -42.26
CA LEU A 166 -22.72 26.50 -42.13
C LEU A 166 -23.29 25.35 -41.29
N LYS A 167 -23.56 24.23 -41.95
CA LYS A 167 -23.95 22.96 -41.32
C LYS A 167 -22.80 22.44 -40.46
N ALA A 168 -23.09 22.06 -39.22
CA ALA A 168 -22.16 21.44 -38.30
C ALA A 168 -21.60 20.14 -38.91
N SER A 169 -20.31 20.12 -39.23
CA SER A 169 -19.61 18.88 -39.54
C SER A 169 -19.22 18.20 -38.23
N ASP A 170 -19.72 16.99 -37.99
CA ASP A 170 -19.28 16.08 -36.94
C ASP A 170 -17.81 15.71 -37.15
N GLN A 171 -16.90 16.58 -36.73
CA GLN A 171 -15.48 16.29 -36.69
C GLN A 171 -15.06 15.97 -35.25
N ASN A 172 -14.34 14.85 -35.10
CA ASN A 172 -13.81 14.38 -33.82
C ASN A 172 -12.92 15.46 -33.20
N ALA A 173 -13.25 15.89 -31.97
CA ALA A 173 -12.56 16.95 -31.23
C ALA A 173 -11.06 16.72 -30.97
N PHE A 174 -10.55 15.52 -31.26
CA PHE A 174 -9.16 15.13 -31.07
C PHE A 174 -8.30 15.25 -32.34
N ALA A 175 -8.90 15.48 -33.51
CA ALA A 175 -8.14 15.60 -34.76
C ALA A 175 -7.17 16.81 -34.76
N LEU A 176 -7.50 17.88 -34.02
CA LEU A 176 -6.66 19.07 -33.87
C LEU A 176 -5.44 18.89 -32.97
N LEU A 177 -5.34 17.78 -32.21
CA LEU A 177 -4.21 17.53 -31.30
C LEU A 177 -3.06 16.77 -31.95
N GLU A 178 -3.31 16.04 -33.06
CA GLU A 178 -2.25 15.29 -33.76
C GLU A 178 -1.33 16.20 -34.58
N GLU A 179 -1.75 17.41 -34.96
CA GLU A 179 -0.93 18.34 -35.74
C GLU A 179 0.11 19.11 -34.92
N THR A 180 0.07 19.02 -33.57
CA THR A 180 0.98 19.77 -32.69
C THR A 180 2.18 18.99 -32.16
N GLU A 181 2.33 17.70 -32.50
CA GLU A 181 3.54 16.91 -32.21
C GLU A 181 4.34 16.66 -33.51
N ALA A 182 5.07 17.68 -33.96
CA ALA A 182 6.18 17.54 -34.91
C ALA A 182 7.23 18.66 -34.69
#